data_AF-A7GNY6-F1
#
_entry.id   AF-A7GNY6-F1
#
_cell.length_a   1.000
_cell.length_b   1.000
_cell.length_c   1.000
_cell.angle_alpha   90.00
_cell.angle_beta   90.00
_cell.angle_gamma   90.00
#
_symmetry.space_group_name_H-M   'P 1'
#
loop_
_entity.id
_entity.type
_entity.pdbx_description
1 polymer ?
#
loop_
_entity_poly.entity_id
_entity_poly.type
_entity_poly.pdbx_seq_one_letter_code
_entity_poly.pdbx_strand_id
1 'polypeptide(L)'
;MERGIVLQCINCGNPCADNRWNCNDCQRILHNESNGGISPLETAIEQFVGVHYPYYRKKWDKEDKRIARWSWNGWAAIFNVGWFGYRKYYLPAFLFVISLVACDAFSYYMGFNVALPIINIAPLTFLLLILMMIGVGLFANGLYYRFAERKIYRIRAKEIKDKAIESYLIRDSGGTSKIGAAIVTVLTATSILLSHFFFPTDQDVIRKVRTSSLYEYPFFTIGESFDLYFQQSQWDYYRGTDGLELVEFHGYTRDMPRRKVMIQFVVDYQLHEIEPYSLSINGQPQGEKEFLKMMEDVFQIQNSFELDDELQWDDSKKIL
;
A
#
# COMPACT_ATOMS: atom_id res chain seq x y z
N MET A 1 -9.42 45.23 25.37
CA MET A 1 -10.38 44.60 24.44
C MET A 1 -9.75 43.32 23.92
N GLU A 2 -9.99 42.20 24.61
CA GLU A 2 -9.54 40.89 24.13
C GLU A 2 -10.37 40.50 22.91
N ARG A 3 -9.73 40.35 21.75
CA ARG A 3 -10.34 39.72 20.58
C ARG A 3 -10.43 38.21 20.85
N GLY A 4 -11.50 37.79 21.52
CA GLY A 4 -11.81 36.38 21.69
C GLY A 4 -11.90 35.70 20.33
N ILE A 5 -11.23 34.57 20.16
CA ILE A 5 -11.29 33.74 18.94
C ILE A 5 -12.72 33.22 18.81
N VAL A 6 -13.49 33.75 17.86
CA VAL A 6 -14.84 33.25 17.58
C VAL A 6 -14.72 31.94 16.82
N LEU A 7 -14.88 30.81 17.52
CA LEU A 7 -14.89 29.48 16.91
C LEU A 7 -16.18 29.29 16.09
N GLN A 8 -16.02 28.91 14.82
CA GLN A 8 -17.14 28.52 13.97
C GLN A 8 -17.60 27.11 14.35
N CYS A 9 -18.91 26.92 14.39
CA CYS A 9 -19.52 25.62 14.64
C CYS A 9 -19.13 24.62 13.54
N ILE A 10 -18.64 23.43 13.94
CA ILE A 10 -18.26 22.37 12.99
C ILE A 10 -19.43 21.80 12.18
N ASN A 11 -20.65 22.06 12.67
CA ASN A 11 -21.90 21.54 12.14
C ASN A 11 -22.62 22.56 11.23
N CYS A 12 -22.80 23.83 11.63
CA CYS A 12 -23.48 24.85 10.81
C CYS A 12 -22.57 25.95 10.24
N GLY A 13 -21.32 26.08 10.69
CA GLY A 13 -20.41 27.16 10.27
C GLY A 13 -20.66 28.52 10.93
N ASN A 14 -21.75 28.69 11.68
CA ASN A 14 -22.03 29.95 12.38
C ASN A 14 -21.08 30.16 13.57
N PRO A 15 -20.78 31.42 13.93
CA PRO A 15 -19.97 31.75 15.10
C PRO A 15 -20.65 31.27 16.39
N CYS A 16 -19.95 30.48 17.20
CA CYS A 16 -20.44 30.05 18.51
C CYS A 16 -20.12 31.12 19.57
N ALA A 17 -21.11 31.53 20.35
CA ALA A 17 -20.95 32.53 21.42
C ALA A 17 -19.99 32.09 22.55
N ASP A 18 -19.79 30.78 22.75
CA ASP A 18 -19.15 30.24 23.96
C ASP A 18 -17.85 29.45 23.69
N ASN A 19 -17.10 29.72 22.61
CA ASN A 19 -15.91 28.93 22.22
C ASN A 19 -16.16 27.40 22.11
N ARG A 20 -17.41 26.98 21.93
CA ARG A 20 -17.80 25.58 21.77
C ARG A 20 -17.73 25.19 20.29
N TRP A 21 -17.29 23.96 20.02
CA TRP A 21 -17.20 23.41 18.66
C TRP A 21 -18.58 23.13 18.04
N ASN A 22 -19.64 23.12 18.86
CA ASN A 22 -21.02 22.85 18.47
C ASN A 22 -21.94 23.86 19.20
N CYS A 23 -22.80 24.56 18.46
CA CYS A 23 -23.74 25.56 19.02
C CYS A 23 -24.92 24.91 19.75
N ASN A 24 -25.48 25.61 20.73
CA ASN A 24 -26.66 25.15 21.47
C ASN A 24 -27.89 24.99 20.55
N ASP A 25 -28.10 25.90 19.60
CA ASP A 25 -29.21 25.79 18.62
C ASP A 25 -29.08 24.51 17.77
N CYS A 26 -27.84 24.18 17.45
CA CYS A 26 -27.44 23.02 16.66
C CYS A 26 -27.67 21.71 17.43
N GLN A 27 -27.49 21.72 18.75
CA GLN A 27 -27.85 20.62 19.65
C GLN A 27 -29.35 20.53 19.92
N ARG A 28 -30.07 21.66 19.92
CA ARG A 28 -31.51 21.72 20.22
C ARG A 28 -32.37 21.16 19.09
N ILE A 29 -32.02 21.48 17.83
CA ILE A 29 -32.66 20.92 16.63
C ILE A 29 -32.48 19.39 16.54
N LEU A 30 -31.42 18.83 17.16
CA LEU A 30 -31.14 17.39 17.14
C LEU A 30 -32.00 16.57 18.12
N HIS A 31 -32.46 17.17 19.22
CA HIS A 31 -33.09 16.41 20.32
C HIS A 31 -34.51 16.85 20.68
N ASN A 32 -34.92 18.08 20.38
CA ASN A 32 -36.26 18.56 20.74
C ASN A 32 -37.12 18.79 19.50
N GLU A 33 -37.69 17.70 18.99
CA GLU A 33 -39.06 17.66 18.49
C GLU A 33 -39.50 16.20 18.36
N SER A 34 -40.04 15.64 19.45
CA SER A 34 -41.00 14.53 19.36
C SER A 34 -41.80 14.40 20.66
N ASN A 35 -42.99 14.99 20.64
CA ASN A 35 -44.13 14.43 21.36
C ASN A 35 -44.63 13.23 20.54
N GLY A 36 -44.15 12.02 20.88
CA GLY A 36 -44.79 10.75 20.50
C GLY A 36 -44.71 10.28 19.04
N GLY A 37 -43.89 10.91 18.18
CA GLY A 37 -43.68 10.51 16.77
C GLY A 37 -42.24 10.07 16.45
N ILE A 38 -42.02 9.41 15.30
CA ILE A 38 -40.67 9.15 14.75
C ILE A 38 -39.93 10.49 14.66
N SER A 39 -38.71 10.57 15.22
CA SER A 39 -37.99 11.85 15.27
C SER A 39 -37.71 12.39 13.85
N PRO A 40 -37.79 13.72 13.61
CA PRO A 40 -37.48 14.30 12.30
C PRO A 40 -36.09 13.94 11.78
N LEU A 41 -35.14 13.63 12.68
CA LEU A 41 -33.81 13.14 12.36
C LEU A 41 -33.85 11.70 11.84
N GLU A 42 -34.61 10.81 12.49
CA GLU A 42 -34.72 9.40 12.09
C GLU A 42 -35.29 9.26 10.68
N THR A 43 -36.31 10.05 10.31
CA THR A 43 -36.83 10.10 8.93
C THR A 43 -35.79 10.61 7.93
N ALA A 44 -34.98 11.60 8.29
CA ALA A 44 -33.92 12.09 7.41
C ALA A 44 -32.78 11.08 7.26
N ILE A 45 -32.43 10.34 8.31
CA ILE A 45 -31.45 9.26 8.27
C ILE A 45 -31.97 8.12 7.38
N GLU A 46 -33.24 7.77 7.47
CA GLU A 46 -33.86 6.79 6.57
C GLU A 46 -33.75 7.22 5.10
N GLN A 47 -34.08 8.49 4.79
CA GLN A 47 -33.91 9.05 3.45
C GLN A 47 -32.45 9.04 2.98
N PHE A 48 -31.51 9.35 3.89
CA PHE A 48 -30.08 9.39 3.59
C PHE A 48 -29.51 8.00 3.32
N VAL A 49 -29.85 6.99 4.12
CA VAL A 49 -29.31 5.62 3.97
C VAL A 49 -30.01 4.87 2.84
N GLY A 50 -31.29 5.17 2.60
CA GLY A 50 -32.15 4.57 1.59
C GLY A 50 -32.47 3.11 1.90
N VAL A 51 -32.47 2.26 0.86
CA VAL A 51 -32.89 0.84 0.92
C VAL A 51 -32.22 0.02 2.05
N HIS A 52 -31.02 0.41 2.46
CA HIS A 52 -30.26 -0.32 3.49
C HIS A 52 -30.57 0.13 4.92
N TYR A 53 -31.45 1.12 5.11
CA TYR A 53 -31.75 1.68 6.43
C TYR A 53 -32.18 0.64 7.48
N PRO A 54 -33.06 -0.34 7.18
CA PRO A 54 -33.47 -1.33 8.17
C PRO A 54 -32.29 -2.14 8.76
N TYR A 55 -31.28 -2.42 7.93
CA TYR A 55 -30.05 -3.09 8.37
C TYR A 55 -29.26 -2.23 9.35
N TYR A 56 -29.04 -0.95 9.02
CA TYR A 56 -28.27 -0.04 9.87
C TYR A 56 -29.01 0.33 11.15
N ARG A 57 -30.32 0.58 11.08
CA ARG A 57 -31.15 0.87 12.26
C ARG A 57 -31.00 -0.22 13.32
N LYS A 58 -31.16 -1.49 12.93
CA LYS A 58 -30.97 -2.64 13.84
C LYS A 58 -29.55 -2.73 14.43
N LYS A 59 -28.54 -2.25 13.71
CA LYS A 59 -27.14 -2.23 14.18
C LYS A 59 -26.90 -1.09 15.16
N TRP A 60 -27.37 0.10 14.85
CA TRP A 60 -27.26 1.28 15.72
C TRP A 60 -28.05 1.11 17.02
N ASP A 61 -29.27 0.56 16.96
CA ASP A 61 -30.05 0.22 18.17
C ASP A 61 -29.30 -0.75 19.10
N LYS A 62 -28.51 -1.66 18.52
CA LYS A 62 -27.66 -2.57 19.29
C LYS A 62 -26.43 -1.88 19.85
N GLU A 63 -25.84 -0.93 19.13
CA GLU A 63 -24.71 -0.13 19.60
C GLU A 63 -25.12 0.74 20.78
N ASP A 64 -26.27 1.41 20.71
CA ASP A 64 -26.73 2.27 21.81
C ASP A 64 -27.10 1.49 23.08
N LYS A 65 -27.51 0.22 22.94
CA LYS A 65 -27.76 -0.67 24.08
C LYS A 65 -26.48 -1.29 24.68
N ARG A 66 -25.32 -1.18 24.01
CA ARG A 66 -24.07 -1.80 24.45
C ARG A 66 -23.14 -0.77 25.07
N ILE A 67 -22.48 -1.15 26.17
CA ILE A 67 -21.47 -0.32 26.84
C ILE A 67 -20.36 0.09 25.87
N ALA A 68 -19.88 -0.84 25.04
CA ALA A 68 -18.79 -0.59 24.09
C ALA A 68 -19.21 0.17 22.82
N ARG A 69 -20.51 0.38 22.57
CA ARG A 69 -21.06 1.14 21.43
C ARG A 69 -20.54 0.78 20.03
N TRP A 70 -20.10 -0.46 19.83
CA TRP A 70 -19.60 -0.99 18.57
C TRP A 70 -20.43 -2.18 18.05
N SER A 71 -20.46 -2.35 16.74
CA SER A 71 -21.11 -3.48 16.08
C SER A 71 -20.38 -3.91 14.82
N TRP A 72 -20.29 -5.22 14.63
CA TRP A 72 -19.60 -5.80 13.49
C TRP A 72 -20.29 -5.48 12.15
N ASN A 73 -19.50 -4.98 11.21
CA ASN A 73 -19.83 -4.79 9.80
C ASN A 73 -18.81 -5.55 8.92
N GLY A 74 -19.17 -6.78 8.54
CA GLY A 74 -18.32 -7.61 7.70
C GLY A 74 -18.07 -7.04 6.30
N TRP A 75 -19.03 -6.28 5.74
CA TRP A 75 -18.84 -5.64 4.44
C TRP A 75 -17.80 -4.53 4.50
N ALA A 76 -17.80 -3.74 5.57
CA ALA A 76 -16.77 -2.73 5.78
C ALA A 76 -15.40 -3.35 6.09
N ALA A 77 -15.35 -4.50 6.77
CA ALA A 77 -14.11 -5.23 6.97
C ALA A 77 -13.53 -5.72 5.64
N ILE A 78 -14.32 -6.43 4.81
CA ILE A 78 -13.86 -7.06 3.57
C ILE A 78 -13.52 -6.02 2.49
N PHE A 79 -14.40 -5.05 2.25
CA PHE A 79 -14.21 -4.06 1.18
C PHE A 79 -13.44 -2.82 1.62
N ASN A 80 -13.18 -2.67 2.93
CA ASN A 80 -12.39 -1.59 3.55
C ASN A 80 -12.64 -0.21 2.91
N VAL A 81 -11.63 0.42 2.30
CA VAL A 81 -11.75 1.69 1.58
C VAL A 81 -12.83 1.74 0.51
N GLY A 82 -13.06 0.64 -0.20
CA GLY A 82 -14.14 0.52 -1.18
C GLY A 82 -15.53 0.66 -0.56
N TRP A 83 -15.70 0.25 0.70
CA TRP A 83 -16.95 0.45 1.44
C TRP A 83 -17.20 1.94 1.74
N PHE A 84 -16.14 2.69 2.11
CA PHE A 84 -16.25 4.15 2.28
C PHE A 84 -16.64 4.83 0.97
N GLY A 85 -16.02 4.47 -0.15
CA GLY A 85 -16.39 4.95 -1.48
C GLY A 85 -17.83 4.61 -1.86
N TYR A 86 -18.27 3.37 -1.57
CA TYR A 86 -19.64 2.92 -1.80
C TYR A 86 -20.67 3.75 -1.03
N ARG A 87 -20.34 4.22 0.18
CA ARG A 87 -21.21 5.05 1.02
C ARG A 87 -20.97 6.56 0.87
N LYS A 88 -20.23 6.97 -0.16
CA LYS A 88 -19.85 8.38 -0.41
C LYS A 88 -19.11 9.04 0.77
N TYR A 89 -18.42 8.24 1.57
CA TYR A 89 -17.68 8.69 2.74
C TYR A 89 -16.19 8.90 2.41
N TYR A 90 -15.92 9.89 1.54
CA TYR A 90 -14.60 10.03 0.90
C TYR A 90 -13.47 10.53 1.80
N LEU A 91 -13.76 11.30 2.85
CA LEU A 91 -12.71 11.87 3.71
C LEU A 91 -11.93 10.79 4.48
N PRO A 92 -12.56 9.85 5.21
CA PRO A 92 -11.83 8.73 5.79
C PRO A 92 -11.12 7.85 4.77
N ALA A 93 -11.71 7.66 3.58
CA ALA A 93 -11.05 6.90 2.52
C ALA A 93 -9.73 7.56 2.11
N PHE A 94 -9.73 8.88 1.93
CA PHE A 94 -8.54 9.66 1.63
C PHE A 94 -7.50 9.60 2.75
N LEU A 95 -7.92 9.80 4.01
CA LEU A 95 -7.03 9.72 5.17
C LEU A 95 -6.40 8.33 5.31
N PHE A 96 -7.17 7.27 5.03
CA PHE A 96 -6.67 5.90 5.03
C PHE A 96 -5.59 5.69 3.96
N VAL A 97 -5.82 6.15 2.73
CA VAL A 97 -4.84 6.05 1.64
C VAL A 97 -3.55 6.79 1.97
N ILE A 98 -3.64 8.02 2.50
CA ILE A 98 -2.46 8.76 2.98
C ILE A 98 -1.73 7.99 4.08
N SER A 99 -2.48 7.44 5.04
CA SER A 99 -1.88 6.68 6.13
C SER A 99 -1.11 5.46 5.63
N LEU A 100 -1.60 4.77 4.59
CA LEU A 100 -0.87 3.64 3.99
C LEU A 100 0.47 4.07 3.40
N VAL A 101 0.47 5.12 2.56
CA VAL A 101 1.70 5.64 1.96
C VAL A 101 2.67 6.15 3.02
N ALA A 102 2.17 6.80 4.07
CA ALA A 102 2.97 7.26 5.19
C ALA A 102 3.60 6.09 5.98
N CYS A 103 2.88 4.98 6.14
CA CYS A 103 3.41 3.78 6.77
C CYS A 103 4.52 3.13 5.93
N ASP A 104 4.36 3.06 4.60
CA ASP A 104 5.39 2.53 3.71
C ASP A 104 6.66 3.40 3.74
N ALA A 105 6.50 4.72 3.61
CA ALA A 105 7.61 5.67 3.71
C ALA A 105 8.33 5.55 5.07
N PHE A 106 7.57 5.48 6.16
CA PHE A 106 8.13 5.29 7.50
C PHE A 106 8.90 3.97 7.63
N SER A 107 8.33 2.87 7.13
CA SER A 107 8.97 1.55 7.13
C SER A 107 10.31 1.57 6.38
N TYR A 108 10.31 2.20 5.20
CA TYR A 108 11.48 2.38 4.35
C TYR A 108 12.58 3.20 5.03
N TYR A 109 12.25 4.36 5.60
CA TYR A 109 13.25 5.23 6.25
C TYR A 109 13.75 4.69 7.59
N MET A 110 12.96 3.88 8.29
CA MET A 110 13.40 3.22 9.52
C MET A 110 14.18 1.93 9.25
N GLY A 111 14.31 1.50 7.99
CA GLY A 111 15.00 0.25 7.63
C GLY A 111 14.28 -1.00 8.13
N PHE A 112 12.96 -0.94 8.33
CA PHE A 112 12.20 -2.12 8.72
C PHE A 112 12.02 -3.10 7.56
N ASN A 113 12.29 -2.66 6.31
CA ASN A 113 12.29 -3.46 5.09
C ASN A 113 11.01 -4.27 4.86
N VAL A 114 9.89 -3.77 5.39
CA VAL A 114 8.57 -4.36 5.20
C VAL A 114 7.75 -3.43 4.33
N ALA A 115 7.55 -3.80 3.07
CA ALA A 115 6.42 -3.25 2.33
C ALA A 115 5.14 -4.02 2.70
N LEU A 116 4.02 -3.57 2.15
CA LEU A 116 2.73 -4.25 2.18
C LEU A 116 2.50 -5.22 0.97
N PRO A 117 3.44 -6.07 0.47
CA PRO A 117 3.14 -6.94 -0.65
C PRO A 117 2.54 -8.25 -0.13
N ILE A 118 1.34 -8.60 -0.59
CA ILE A 118 0.53 -9.79 -0.26
C ILE A 118 1.33 -11.12 -0.25
N ILE A 119 2.46 -11.18 -0.94
CA ILE A 119 3.17 -12.42 -1.30
C ILE A 119 4.36 -12.73 -0.36
N ASN A 120 4.85 -11.75 0.42
CA ASN A 120 5.98 -12.00 1.35
C ASN A 120 5.91 -11.10 2.61
N ILE A 121 4.72 -11.00 3.19
CA ILE A 121 4.45 -10.14 4.35
C ILE A 121 5.11 -10.76 5.60
N ALA A 122 5.98 -9.99 6.28
CA ALA A 122 6.45 -10.36 7.61
C ALA A 122 5.25 -10.65 8.54
N PRO A 123 5.27 -11.70 9.38
CA PRO A 123 4.10 -12.08 10.19
C PRO A 123 3.48 -10.92 11.00
N LEU A 124 4.33 -9.98 11.44
CA LEU A 124 3.91 -8.77 12.15
C LEU A 124 3.08 -7.82 11.28
N THR A 125 3.50 -7.53 10.05
CA THR A 125 2.74 -6.63 9.16
C THR A 125 1.44 -7.27 8.67
N PHE A 126 1.41 -8.60 8.51
CA PHE A 126 0.19 -9.33 8.19
C PHE A 126 -0.83 -9.22 9.34
N LEU A 127 -0.36 -9.38 10.58
CA LEU A 127 -1.19 -9.20 11.77
C LEU A 127 -1.74 -7.77 11.86
N LEU A 128 -0.91 -6.75 11.63
CA LEU A 128 -1.33 -5.35 11.66
C LEU A 128 -2.41 -5.04 10.60
N LEU A 129 -2.27 -5.58 9.39
CA LEU A 129 -3.29 -5.47 8.34
C LEU A 129 -4.61 -6.11 8.75
N ILE A 130 -4.58 -7.30 9.35
CA ILE A 130 -5.78 -7.97 9.88
C ILE A 130 -6.44 -7.11 10.96
N LEU A 131 -5.67 -6.57 11.90
CA LEU A 131 -6.20 -5.71 12.96
C LEU A 131 -6.84 -4.44 12.40
N MET A 132 -6.24 -3.84 11.36
CA MET A 132 -6.80 -2.68 10.66
C MET A 132 -8.14 -3.02 9.97
N MET A 133 -8.22 -4.16 9.29
CA MET A 133 -9.46 -4.66 8.66
C MET A 133 -10.56 -4.91 9.69
N ILE A 134 -10.23 -5.56 10.80
CA ILE A 134 -11.16 -5.81 11.91
C ILE A 134 -11.60 -4.48 12.54
N GLY A 135 -10.67 -3.54 12.75
CA GLY A 135 -10.94 -2.22 13.29
C GLY A 135 -11.97 -1.46 12.47
N VAL A 136 -11.78 -1.38 11.16
CA VAL A 136 -12.77 -0.77 10.25
C VAL A 136 -14.11 -1.49 10.37
N GLY A 137 -14.13 -2.83 10.39
CA GLY A 137 -15.34 -3.61 10.57
C GLY A 137 -16.12 -3.33 11.85
N LEU A 138 -15.43 -3.10 12.97
CA LEU A 138 -16.04 -2.85 14.28
C LEU A 138 -16.61 -1.44 14.42
N PHE A 139 -15.95 -0.45 13.84
CA PHE A 139 -16.32 0.96 14.00
C PHE A 139 -17.10 1.55 12.83
N ALA A 140 -17.19 0.86 11.69
CA ALA A 140 -17.82 1.38 10.48
C ALA A 140 -19.27 1.85 10.67
N ASN A 141 -20.09 1.11 11.42
CA ASN A 141 -21.51 1.46 11.59
C ASN A 141 -21.67 2.77 12.38
N GLY A 142 -21.02 2.90 13.54
CA GLY A 142 -21.06 4.13 14.33
C GLY A 142 -20.42 5.32 13.62
N LEU A 143 -19.33 5.10 12.88
CA LEU A 143 -18.71 6.15 12.05
C LEU A 143 -19.66 6.63 10.94
N TYR A 144 -20.38 5.71 10.29
CA TYR A 144 -21.34 6.05 9.25
C TYR A 144 -22.58 6.76 9.79
N TYR A 145 -23.06 6.39 10.99
CA TYR A 145 -24.14 7.13 11.67
C TYR A 145 -23.75 8.60 11.87
N ARG A 146 -22.59 8.85 12.51
CA ARG A 146 -22.10 10.20 12.79
C ARG A 146 -21.86 10.99 11.49
N PHE A 147 -21.42 10.32 10.44
CA PHE A 147 -21.27 10.92 9.12
C PHE A 147 -22.61 11.35 8.53
N ALA A 148 -23.59 10.45 8.50
CA ALA A 148 -24.94 10.72 8.00
C ALA A 148 -25.59 11.88 8.77
N GLU A 149 -25.56 11.81 10.09
CA GLU A 149 -26.07 12.84 11.00
C GLU A 149 -25.45 14.22 10.71
N ARG A 150 -24.11 14.31 10.66
CA ARG A 150 -23.42 15.58 10.35
C ARG A 150 -23.77 16.11 8.95
N LYS A 151 -23.91 15.23 7.96
CA LYS A 151 -24.23 15.64 6.59
C LYS A 151 -25.67 16.15 6.48
N ILE A 152 -26.63 15.45 7.07
CA ILE A 152 -28.04 15.88 7.16
C ILE A 152 -28.13 17.22 7.88
N TYR A 153 -27.42 17.36 9.00
CA TYR A 153 -27.38 18.60 9.75
C TYR A 153 -26.92 19.78 8.88
N ARG A 154 -25.83 19.62 8.14
CA ARG A 154 -25.31 20.66 7.23
C ARG A 154 -26.29 21.04 6.12
N ILE A 155 -27.16 20.12 5.70
CA ILE A 155 -28.20 20.41 4.70
C ILE A 155 -29.32 21.21 5.37
N ARG A 156 -29.79 20.79 6.56
CA ARG A 156 -30.83 21.48 7.32
C ARG A 156 -30.43 22.87 7.77
N ALA A 157 -29.17 23.07 8.15
CA ALA A 157 -28.63 24.37 8.53
C ALA A 157 -28.67 25.42 7.40
N LYS A 158 -28.93 25.01 6.15
CA LYS A 158 -29.14 25.95 5.02
C LYS A 158 -30.55 26.53 4.98
N GLU A 159 -31.45 26.12 5.88
CA GLU A 159 -32.81 26.64 6.02
C GLU A 159 -33.58 26.68 4.69
N ILE A 160 -33.50 25.59 3.92
CA ILE A 160 -34.12 25.48 2.61
C ILE A 160 -35.64 25.50 2.78
N LYS A 161 -36.31 26.52 2.23
CA LYS A 161 -37.76 26.71 2.38
C LYS A 161 -38.59 25.59 1.72
N ASP A 162 -38.07 25.01 0.65
CA ASP A 162 -38.72 23.92 -0.06
C ASP A 162 -38.29 22.54 0.49
N LYS A 163 -39.23 21.86 1.14
CA LYS A 163 -39.03 20.52 1.70
C LYS A 163 -38.70 19.47 0.64
N ALA A 164 -39.22 19.61 -0.59
CA ALA A 164 -38.92 18.67 -1.67
C ALA A 164 -37.45 18.76 -2.08
N ILE A 165 -36.90 19.98 -2.15
CA ILE A 165 -35.49 20.22 -2.44
C ILE A 165 -34.61 19.72 -1.29
N GLU A 166 -34.98 19.97 -0.03
CA GLU A 166 -34.26 19.44 1.14
C GLU A 166 -34.18 17.91 1.12
N SER A 167 -35.32 17.23 0.95
CA SER A 167 -35.38 15.77 0.87
C SER A 167 -34.59 15.21 -0.32
N TYR A 168 -34.61 15.90 -1.47
CA TYR A 168 -33.77 15.53 -2.62
C TYR A 168 -32.28 15.59 -2.28
N LEU A 169 -31.82 16.70 -1.66
CA LEU A 169 -30.41 16.88 -1.29
C LEU A 169 -29.93 15.86 -0.26
N ILE A 170 -30.78 15.50 0.70
CA ILE A 170 -30.49 14.45 1.70
C ILE A 170 -30.29 13.10 1.00
N ARG A 171 -31.22 12.74 0.11
CA ARG A 171 -31.16 11.47 -0.65
C ARG A 171 -29.95 11.42 -1.58
N ASP A 172 -29.64 12.52 -2.26
CA ASP A 172 -28.51 12.61 -3.19
C ASP A 172 -27.16 12.61 -2.46
N SER A 173 -27.07 13.27 -1.30
CA SER A 173 -25.86 13.28 -0.47
C SER A 173 -25.54 11.93 0.16
N GLY A 174 -26.55 11.07 0.32
CA GLY A 174 -26.42 9.73 0.87
C GLY A 174 -26.50 8.62 -0.18
N GLY A 175 -27.06 7.50 0.24
CA GLY A 175 -27.30 6.33 -0.59
C GLY A 175 -26.03 5.52 -0.85
N THR A 176 -25.91 5.01 -2.07
CA THR A 176 -24.79 4.17 -2.48
C THR A 176 -24.24 4.61 -3.84
N SER A 177 -22.93 4.44 -4.04
CA SER A 177 -22.24 4.82 -5.28
C SER A 177 -21.26 3.73 -5.71
N LYS A 178 -21.64 2.95 -6.72
CA LYS A 178 -20.75 1.92 -7.31
C LYS A 178 -19.51 2.55 -7.94
N ILE A 179 -19.70 3.70 -8.62
CA ILE A 179 -18.61 4.48 -9.22
C ILE A 179 -17.68 5.01 -8.13
N GLY A 180 -18.24 5.52 -7.03
CA GLY A 180 -17.46 5.98 -5.88
C GLY A 180 -16.61 4.87 -5.26
N ALA A 181 -17.17 3.65 -5.13
CA ALA A 181 -16.41 2.49 -4.69
C ALA A 181 -15.27 2.16 -5.65
N ALA A 182 -15.55 2.09 -6.95
CA ALA A 182 -14.54 1.77 -7.97
C ALA A 182 -13.39 2.80 -8.00
N ILE A 183 -13.70 4.09 -7.99
CA ILE A 183 -12.69 5.16 -7.99
C ILE A 183 -11.78 5.05 -6.76
N VAL A 184 -12.36 4.91 -5.56
CA VAL A 184 -11.56 4.80 -4.33
C VAL A 184 -10.69 3.56 -4.36
N THR A 185 -11.21 2.41 -4.77
CA THR A 185 -10.44 1.16 -4.88
C THR A 185 -9.30 1.28 -5.89
N VAL A 186 -9.54 1.85 -7.07
CA VAL A 186 -8.50 2.06 -8.09
C VAL A 186 -7.44 3.04 -7.59
N LEU A 187 -7.83 4.14 -6.94
CA LEU A 187 -6.89 5.09 -6.34
C LEU A 187 -6.02 4.41 -5.27
N THR A 188 -6.61 3.57 -4.41
CA THR A 188 -5.84 2.84 -3.40
C THR A 188 -4.87 1.84 -4.04
N ALA A 189 -5.29 1.08 -5.06
CA ALA A 189 -4.40 0.17 -5.77
C ALA A 189 -3.24 0.92 -6.45
N THR A 190 -3.56 2.04 -7.11
CA THR A 190 -2.56 2.91 -7.76
C THR A 190 -1.58 3.48 -6.74
N SER A 191 -2.06 3.94 -5.57
CA SER A 191 -1.18 4.45 -4.52
C SER A 191 -0.25 3.38 -3.95
N ILE A 192 -0.70 2.13 -3.84
CA ILE A 192 0.15 1.02 -3.39
C ILE A 192 1.26 0.75 -4.41
N LEU A 193 0.91 0.70 -5.71
CA LEU A 193 1.89 0.51 -6.78
C LEU A 193 2.90 1.66 -6.82
N LEU A 194 2.43 2.90 -6.70
CA LEU A 194 3.28 4.09 -6.70
C LEU A 194 4.19 4.12 -5.46
N SER A 195 3.65 3.77 -4.29
CA SER A 195 4.41 3.67 -3.04
C SER A 195 5.57 2.68 -3.20
N HIS A 196 5.31 1.51 -3.76
CA HIS A 196 6.33 0.48 -3.99
C HIS A 196 7.41 0.90 -5.00
N PHE A 197 7.08 1.76 -5.96
CA PHE A 197 8.06 2.32 -6.88
C PHE A 197 9.02 3.29 -6.17
N PHE A 198 8.51 4.12 -5.25
CA PHE A 198 9.34 5.08 -4.51
C PHE A 198 10.04 4.49 -3.29
N PHE A 199 9.47 3.44 -2.69
CA PHE A 199 9.92 2.82 -1.46
C PHE A 199 10.11 1.30 -1.68
N PRO A 200 11.07 0.88 -2.52
CA PRO A 200 11.33 -0.53 -2.77
C PRO A 200 11.80 -1.25 -1.50
N THR A 201 11.46 -2.54 -1.36
CA THR A 201 12.02 -3.40 -0.31
C THR A 201 13.33 -4.04 -0.74
N ASP A 202 14.08 -4.57 0.23
CA ASP A 202 15.26 -5.41 0.01
C ASP A 202 15.00 -6.49 -1.03
N GLN A 203 13.86 -7.17 -0.94
CA GLN A 203 13.50 -8.26 -1.84
C GLN A 203 13.24 -7.75 -3.25
N ASP A 204 12.77 -6.52 -3.42
CA ASP A 204 12.55 -5.92 -4.74
C ASP A 204 13.86 -5.52 -5.39
N VAL A 205 14.80 -4.96 -4.62
CA VAL A 205 16.15 -4.63 -5.11
C VAL A 205 16.93 -5.91 -5.45
N ILE A 206 16.90 -6.93 -4.58
CA ILE A 206 17.51 -8.24 -4.84
C ILE A 206 16.88 -8.91 -6.07
N ARG A 207 15.55 -8.92 -6.16
CA ARG A 207 14.84 -9.49 -7.33
C ARG A 207 15.22 -8.73 -8.59
N LYS A 208 15.35 -7.40 -8.53
CA LYS A 208 15.76 -6.56 -9.64
C LYS A 208 17.15 -6.97 -10.15
N VAL A 209 18.13 -7.16 -9.28
CA VAL A 209 19.45 -7.70 -9.67
C VAL A 209 19.32 -9.09 -10.29
N ARG A 210 18.66 -10.02 -9.59
CA ARG A 210 18.53 -11.42 -10.04
C ARG A 210 17.84 -11.57 -11.41
N THR A 211 16.88 -10.71 -11.73
CA THR A 211 16.09 -10.79 -12.96
C THR A 211 16.64 -9.93 -14.10
N SER A 212 17.62 -9.08 -13.84
CA SER A 212 18.25 -8.27 -14.87
C SER A 212 19.41 -9.03 -15.52
N SER A 213 19.80 -8.56 -16.69
CA SER A 213 20.95 -9.01 -17.47
C SER A 213 21.99 -7.90 -17.52
N LEU A 214 23.27 -8.28 -17.58
CA LEU A 214 24.36 -7.31 -17.77
C LEU A 214 24.45 -6.89 -19.23
N TYR A 215 25.02 -5.71 -19.50
CA TYR A 215 25.16 -5.18 -20.86
C TYR A 215 25.99 -6.13 -21.74
N GLU A 216 27.05 -6.72 -21.17
CA GLU A 216 27.93 -7.69 -21.83
C GLU A 216 27.25 -9.05 -22.05
N TYR A 217 26.23 -9.38 -21.25
CA TYR A 217 25.54 -10.68 -21.24
C TYR A 217 24.01 -10.51 -21.32
N PRO A 218 23.47 -9.96 -22.42
CA PRO A 218 22.08 -9.52 -22.49
C PRO A 218 21.04 -10.65 -22.55
N PHE A 219 21.46 -11.89 -22.82
CA PHE A 219 20.55 -13.04 -23.00
C PHE A 219 20.33 -13.85 -21.72
N PHE A 220 21.09 -13.58 -20.67
CA PHE A 220 21.06 -14.36 -19.43
C PHE A 220 20.80 -13.47 -18.23
N THR A 221 19.94 -13.93 -17.34
CA THR A 221 19.68 -13.20 -16.09
C THR A 221 20.79 -13.51 -15.08
N ILE A 222 21.25 -12.49 -14.35
CA ILE A 222 22.31 -12.64 -13.34
C ILE A 222 21.95 -13.74 -12.35
N GLY A 223 20.71 -13.78 -11.87
CA GLY A 223 20.27 -14.76 -10.88
C GLY A 223 20.34 -16.20 -11.39
N GLU A 224 19.94 -16.44 -12.64
CA GLU A 224 20.00 -17.78 -13.23
C GLU A 224 21.43 -18.25 -13.45
N SER A 225 22.28 -17.42 -14.05
CA SER A 225 23.69 -17.77 -14.30
C SER A 225 24.44 -18.03 -13.00
N PHE A 226 24.20 -17.23 -11.96
CA PHE A 226 24.81 -17.40 -10.65
C PHE A 226 24.32 -18.66 -9.93
N ASP A 227 23.02 -18.95 -9.96
CA ASP A 227 22.46 -20.15 -9.33
C ASP A 227 22.89 -21.44 -10.05
N LEU A 228 23.20 -21.38 -11.34
CA LEU A 228 23.79 -22.49 -12.09
C LEU A 228 25.26 -22.71 -11.72
N TYR A 229 26.06 -21.64 -11.67
CA TYR A 229 27.49 -21.75 -11.44
C TYR A 229 27.84 -22.07 -9.99
N PHE A 230 27.24 -21.36 -9.03
CA PHE A 230 27.58 -21.46 -7.61
C PHE A 230 26.68 -22.45 -6.85
N GLN A 231 27.13 -22.85 -5.67
CA GLN A 231 26.36 -23.62 -4.70
C GLN A 231 26.03 -22.77 -3.48
N GLN A 232 24.88 -23.03 -2.84
CA GLN A 232 24.42 -22.32 -1.64
C GLN A 232 24.33 -20.80 -1.83
N SER A 233 23.73 -20.37 -2.94
CA SER A 233 23.49 -18.97 -3.27
C SER A 233 22.69 -18.25 -2.18
N GLN A 234 23.20 -17.11 -1.74
CA GLN A 234 22.53 -16.16 -0.85
C GLN A 234 22.68 -14.75 -1.41
N TRP A 235 21.69 -13.91 -1.16
CA TRP A 235 21.62 -12.54 -1.66
C TRP A 235 21.16 -11.63 -0.53
N ASP A 236 21.98 -10.66 -0.21
CA ASP A 236 21.74 -9.69 0.85
C ASP A 236 21.73 -8.28 0.27
N TYR A 237 20.91 -7.41 0.84
CA TYR A 237 20.80 -6.02 0.42
C TYR A 237 21.26 -5.09 1.54
N TYR A 238 22.03 -4.08 1.16
CA TYR A 238 22.55 -3.05 2.04
C TYR A 238 22.29 -1.67 1.45
N ARG A 239 21.83 -0.76 2.30
CA ARG A 239 21.75 0.67 1.96
C ARG A 239 22.86 1.42 2.68
N GLY A 240 23.81 1.96 1.91
CA GLY A 240 24.85 2.86 2.38
C GLY A 240 24.27 4.18 2.92
N THR A 241 24.99 4.81 3.83
CA THR A 241 24.59 6.11 4.42
C THR A 241 24.61 7.27 3.42
N ASP A 242 25.33 7.11 2.32
CA ASP A 242 25.43 8.00 1.17
C ASP A 242 24.31 7.78 0.13
N GLY A 243 23.42 6.83 0.38
CA GLY A 243 22.34 6.47 -0.55
C GLY A 243 22.75 5.42 -1.59
N LEU A 244 23.98 4.89 -1.53
CA LEU A 244 24.38 3.77 -2.38
C LEU A 244 23.59 2.51 -2.00
N GLU A 245 22.93 1.90 -2.98
CA GLU A 245 22.22 0.65 -2.81
C GLU A 245 23.12 -0.49 -3.32
N LEU A 246 23.43 -1.42 -2.42
CA LEU A 246 24.34 -2.54 -2.67
C LEU A 246 23.60 -3.85 -2.52
N VAL A 247 23.79 -4.74 -3.48
CA VAL A 247 23.36 -6.14 -3.38
C VAL A 247 24.60 -7.01 -3.35
N GLU A 248 24.73 -7.80 -2.29
CA GLU A 248 25.82 -8.77 -2.13
C GLU A 248 25.31 -10.17 -2.46
N PHE A 249 25.95 -10.79 -3.44
CA PHE A 249 25.83 -12.22 -3.67
C PHE A 249 26.86 -12.97 -2.84
N HIS A 250 26.46 -14.09 -2.25
CA HIS A 250 27.35 -15.08 -1.65
C HIS A 250 27.11 -16.46 -2.24
N GLY A 251 28.18 -17.18 -2.54
CA GLY A 251 28.09 -18.57 -3.01
C GLY A 251 29.41 -19.32 -2.86
N TYR A 252 29.37 -20.62 -3.11
CA TYR A 252 30.55 -21.48 -3.16
C TYR A 252 30.77 -21.98 -4.58
N THR A 253 32.01 -21.96 -5.03
CA THR A 253 32.38 -22.61 -6.30
C THR A 253 32.25 -24.13 -6.18
N ARG A 254 32.08 -24.80 -7.33
CA ARG A 254 31.91 -26.26 -7.42
C ARG A 254 33.24 -27.05 -7.42
N ASP A 255 34.37 -26.37 -7.64
CA ASP A 255 35.71 -26.95 -7.61
C ASP A 255 36.14 -27.35 -6.19
N MET A 256 37.13 -28.23 -6.13
CA MET A 256 37.75 -28.69 -4.88
C MET A 256 39.21 -28.20 -4.85
N PRO A 257 39.62 -27.41 -3.84
CA PRO A 257 38.84 -26.98 -2.67
C PRO A 257 37.79 -25.92 -3.02
N ARG A 258 36.63 -25.97 -2.34
CA ARG A 258 35.57 -24.96 -2.51
C ARG A 258 36.07 -23.60 -2.10
N ARG A 259 35.77 -22.59 -2.91
CA ARG A 259 36.07 -21.18 -2.63
C ARG A 259 34.78 -20.44 -2.32
N LYS A 260 34.77 -19.68 -1.23
CA LYS A 260 33.66 -18.79 -0.89
C LYS A 260 33.79 -17.52 -1.73
N VAL A 261 32.79 -17.25 -2.55
CA VAL A 261 32.74 -16.08 -3.44
C VAL A 261 31.74 -15.08 -2.89
N MET A 262 32.12 -13.81 -2.92
CA MET A 262 31.24 -12.68 -2.69
C MET A 262 31.37 -11.72 -3.87
N ILE A 263 30.25 -11.32 -4.46
CA ILE A 263 30.20 -10.33 -5.55
C ILE A 263 29.23 -9.23 -5.14
N GLN A 264 29.68 -7.98 -5.20
CA GLN A 264 28.85 -6.81 -4.91
C GLN A 264 28.33 -6.19 -6.21
N PHE A 265 27.08 -5.77 -6.20
CA PHE A 265 26.46 -4.99 -7.26
C PHE A 265 26.05 -3.63 -6.71
N VAL A 266 26.45 -2.54 -7.36
CA VAL A 266 25.81 -1.23 -7.14
C VAL A 266 24.53 -1.21 -7.96
N VAL A 267 23.45 -0.78 -7.33
CA VAL A 267 22.12 -0.73 -7.93
C VAL A 267 21.62 0.71 -7.88
N ASP A 268 21.17 1.23 -9.01
CA ASP A 268 20.24 2.36 -9.03
C ASP A 268 18.86 1.82 -9.39
N TYR A 269 18.01 1.66 -8.37
CA TYR A 269 16.68 1.10 -8.57
C TYR A 269 15.80 1.99 -9.46
N GLN A 270 15.99 3.31 -9.43
CA GLN A 270 15.17 4.26 -10.19
C GLN A 270 15.61 4.31 -11.65
N LEU A 271 16.92 4.39 -11.90
CA LEU A 271 17.50 4.42 -13.25
C LEU A 271 17.59 3.04 -13.90
N HIS A 272 17.30 1.97 -13.16
CA HIS A 272 17.39 0.58 -13.61
C HIS A 272 18.83 0.16 -13.97
N GLU A 273 19.82 0.81 -13.38
CA GLU A 273 21.24 0.53 -13.61
C GLU A 273 21.74 -0.46 -12.56
N ILE A 274 22.47 -1.48 -13.02
CA ILE A 274 23.06 -2.51 -12.16
C ILE A 274 24.49 -2.72 -12.65
N GLU A 275 25.44 -2.45 -11.76
CA GLU A 275 26.85 -2.52 -12.09
C GLU A 275 27.56 -3.49 -11.13
N PRO A 276 28.22 -4.53 -11.67
CA PRO A 276 29.13 -5.36 -10.87
C PRO A 276 30.28 -4.49 -10.33
N TYR A 277 30.46 -4.47 -9.02
CA TYR A 277 31.35 -3.52 -8.34
C TYR A 277 32.63 -4.15 -7.82
N SER A 278 32.53 -5.28 -7.15
CA SER A 278 33.70 -5.93 -6.54
C SER A 278 33.51 -7.44 -6.44
N LEU A 279 34.66 -8.14 -6.36
CA LEU A 279 34.73 -9.57 -6.10
C LEU A 279 35.66 -9.82 -4.94
N SER A 280 35.24 -10.69 -4.02
CA SER A 280 36.08 -11.23 -2.97
C SER A 280 36.03 -12.76 -2.98
N ILE A 281 37.21 -13.39 -2.85
CA ILE A 281 37.34 -14.85 -2.75
C ILE A 281 37.94 -15.16 -1.38
N ASN A 282 37.25 -16.00 -0.60
CA ASN A 282 37.61 -16.34 0.78
C ASN A 282 37.86 -15.10 1.66
N GLY A 283 37.12 -14.02 1.42
CA GLY A 283 37.23 -12.75 2.14
C GLY A 283 38.37 -11.84 1.68
N GLN A 284 39.13 -12.22 0.64
CA GLN A 284 40.16 -11.36 0.06
C GLN A 284 39.64 -10.67 -1.20
N PRO A 285 39.73 -9.34 -1.31
CA PRO A 285 39.32 -8.62 -2.52
C PRO A 285 40.21 -9.06 -3.69
N GLN A 286 39.61 -9.26 -4.85
CA GLN A 286 40.29 -9.67 -6.07
C GLN A 286 40.50 -8.47 -7.00
N GLY A 287 41.50 -8.56 -7.88
CA GLY A 287 41.74 -7.53 -8.89
C GLY A 287 40.78 -7.63 -10.07
N GLU A 288 40.72 -6.58 -10.88
CA GLU A 288 39.85 -6.47 -12.07
C GLU A 288 39.98 -7.67 -13.02
N LYS A 289 41.21 -8.15 -13.27
CA LYS A 289 41.45 -9.29 -14.16
C LYS A 289 40.78 -10.58 -13.66
N GLU A 290 40.86 -10.84 -12.36
CA GLU A 290 40.22 -12.01 -11.75
C GLU A 290 38.70 -11.85 -11.72
N PHE A 291 38.23 -10.63 -11.52
CA PHE A 291 36.81 -10.29 -11.57
C PHE A 291 36.20 -10.55 -12.94
N LEU A 292 36.78 -9.99 -14.00
CA LEU A 292 36.31 -10.18 -15.37
C LEU A 292 36.32 -11.65 -15.77
N LYS A 293 37.39 -12.38 -15.40
CA LYS A 293 37.45 -13.83 -15.64
C LYS A 293 36.31 -14.58 -14.94
N MET A 294 36.03 -14.24 -13.67
CA MET A 294 34.95 -14.87 -12.92
C MET A 294 33.59 -14.62 -13.58
N MET A 295 33.33 -13.40 -14.04
CA MET A 295 32.09 -13.05 -14.72
C MET A 295 31.95 -13.82 -16.04
N GLU A 296 33.02 -13.87 -16.84
CA GLU A 296 33.06 -14.68 -18.07
C GLU A 296 32.75 -16.16 -17.78
N ASP A 297 33.42 -16.77 -16.79
CA ASP A 297 33.20 -18.17 -16.41
C ASP A 297 31.74 -18.44 -15.98
N VAL A 298 31.11 -17.50 -15.26
CA VAL A 298 29.71 -17.60 -14.82
C VAL A 298 28.74 -17.62 -16.00
N PHE A 299 28.93 -16.74 -16.98
CA PHE A 299 28.01 -16.59 -18.11
C PHE A 299 28.31 -17.56 -19.27
N GLN A 300 29.56 -18.03 -19.42
CA GLN A 300 29.94 -19.01 -20.45
C GLN A 300 29.27 -20.38 -20.28
N ILE A 301 28.92 -20.78 -19.05
CA ILE A 301 28.27 -22.09 -18.79
C ILE A 301 26.94 -22.24 -19.52
N GLN A 302 26.31 -21.13 -19.92
CA GLN A 302 25.05 -21.14 -20.66
C GLN A 302 25.24 -21.01 -22.18
N ASN A 303 26.45 -20.69 -22.67
CA ASN A 303 26.79 -20.67 -24.09
C ASN A 303 27.20 -22.07 -24.58
N SER A 304 26.25 -23.01 -24.64
CA SER A 304 26.48 -24.32 -25.29
C SER A 304 26.57 -24.25 -26.83
N PHE A 305 26.55 -23.06 -27.42
CA PHE A 305 26.57 -22.84 -28.88
C PHE A 305 27.95 -22.52 -29.46
N GLU A 306 29.01 -22.42 -28.65
CA GLU A 306 30.39 -22.15 -29.15
C GLU A 306 31.31 -23.38 -29.18
N LEU A 307 30.78 -24.59 -28.99
CA LEU A 307 31.52 -25.84 -29.22
C LEU A 307 31.09 -26.46 -30.55
N ASP A 308 31.73 -26.06 -31.66
CA ASP A 308 32.00 -26.93 -32.84
C ASP A 308 32.74 -26.21 -34.00
N ASP A 309 33.54 -25.16 -33.75
CA ASP A 309 34.42 -24.55 -34.78
C ASP A 309 35.86 -25.08 -34.77
N GLU A 310 36.11 -26.26 -34.16
CA GLU A 310 37.31 -27.06 -34.45
C GLU A 310 37.06 -27.99 -35.64
N LEU A 311 36.85 -27.40 -36.81
CA LEU A 311 36.86 -28.10 -38.09
C LEU A 311 38.30 -28.55 -38.37
N GLN A 312 38.59 -29.81 -38.00
CA GLN A 312 39.79 -30.55 -38.39
C GLN A 312 40.03 -30.40 -39.89
N TRP A 313 41.10 -29.70 -40.26
CA TRP A 313 41.67 -29.79 -41.61
C TRP A 313 42.27 -31.19 -41.77
N ASP A 314 41.51 -32.10 -42.36
CA ASP A 314 42.00 -33.39 -42.83
C ASP A 314 42.89 -33.16 -44.06
N ASP A 315 44.18 -33.18 -43.80
CA ASP A 315 45.27 -33.12 -44.76
C ASP A 315 45.43 -34.51 -45.42
N SER A 316 44.45 -34.92 -46.24
CA SER A 316 44.56 -36.16 -47.01
C SER A 316 43.82 -36.13 -48.35
N LYS A 317 44.35 -35.34 -49.29
CA LYS A 317 44.14 -35.59 -50.73
C LYS A 317 45.45 -35.60 -51.50
N LYS A 318 46.13 -36.74 -51.43
CA LYS A 318 47.03 -37.22 -52.48
C LYS A 318 46.70 -38.68 -52.77
N ILE A 319 46.62 -38.99 -54.07
CA ILE A 319 46.41 -40.30 -54.71
C ILE A 319 44.92 -40.69 -54.69
N LEU A 320 44.18 -40.70 -55.81
CA LEU A 320 44.48 -41.29 -57.11
C LEU A 320 43.70 -40.56 -58.22
#